data_AF-A0A3P9QAS5-F1
#
_entry.id   AF-A0A3P9QAS5-F1
#
_cell.length_a   1.000
_cell.length_b   1.000
_cell.length_c   1.000
_cell.angle_alpha   90.00
_cell.angle_beta   90.00
_cell.angle_gamma   90.00
#
_symmetry.space_group_name_H-M   'P 1'
#
loop_
_entity.id
_entity.type
_entity.pdbx_description
1 polymer ?
#
loop_
_entity_poly.entity_id
_entity_poly.type
_entity_poly.pdbx_seq_one_letter_code
_entity_poly.pdbx_strand_id
1 'polypeptide(L)'
;MLRSERVKLLCHLHCHHQLHVSSAAVRIHGDHFRFRFGTADILCPVPSGCETPAYVAVTAAASKNKGRNLVQSLEMLQLLGVSRVVVYKTNCSADVQRVLDHYSEKGLVEVIPWSLSKYLNVSRKASPQQSPGDLHYFGQIPALNDCLYRSMYRSRYVALHDPDELILPQTLLPLLKKKYGADRCYSFENNWIPMEFELPPPKPSALPAVDQWQNVSGVNILAHLYREPFIPSRRKHNAKILVNPRAVFATSVHRVLQPPKSCIWVDRKLEKQLIYEGRLLGYSGHLIPAVNAVLKQTGLLPESA
;
A
#
# COMPACT_ATOMS: atom_id res chain seq x y z
N MET A 1 26.83 -1.55 20.16
CA MET A 1 27.43 -0.39 19.45
C MET A 1 26.78 -0.28 18.07
N LEU A 2 26.13 0.82 17.74
CA LEU A 2 25.68 1.09 16.36
C LEU A 2 26.87 1.66 15.58
N ARG A 3 27.17 1.13 14.39
CA ARG A 3 28.18 1.75 13.50
C ARG A 3 27.59 3.02 12.87
N SER A 4 27.90 4.16 13.48
CA SER A 4 27.62 5.49 12.93
C SER A 4 28.71 5.90 11.93
N GLU A 5 28.88 5.11 10.88
CA GLU A 5 29.94 5.29 9.89
C GLU A 5 29.45 6.27 8.80
N ARG A 6 30.07 7.47 8.71
CA ARG A 6 29.73 8.47 7.68
C ARG A 6 30.31 8.07 6.32
N VAL A 7 29.68 7.08 5.67
CA VAL A 7 30.08 6.61 4.34
C VAL A 7 29.91 7.74 3.32
N LYS A 8 31.01 8.18 2.70
CA LYS A 8 30.97 9.10 1.56
C LYS A 8 30.59 8.33 0.30
N LEU A 9 29.30 8.35 -0.04
CA LEU A 9 28.81 7.73 -1.27
C LEU A 9 29.13 8.60 -2.50
N LEU A 10 29.49 7.94 -3.60
CA LEU A 10 29.74 8.56 -4.90
C LEU A 10 28.70 8.10 -5.92
N CYS A 11 28.30 9.00 -6.79
CA CYS A 11 27.39 8.76 -7.89
C CYS A 11 28.18 8.62 -9.18
N HIS A 12 28.00 7.51 -9.88
CA HIS A 12 28.66 7.16 -11.13
C HIS A 12 27.62 7.23 -12.25
N LEU A 13 27.64 8.30 -13.04
CA LEU A 13 26.64 8.58 -14.07
C LEU A 13 27.32 8.57 -15.44
N HIS A 14 26.89 7.66 -16.32
CA HIS A 14 27.42 7.54 -17.67
C HIS A 14 26.55 8.35 -18.64
N CYS A 15 27.14 9.37 -19.27
CA CYS A 15 26.47 10.39 -20.07
C CYS A 15 27.29 10.63 -21.34
N HIS A 16 26.69 10.54 -22.54
CA HIS A 16 27.40 10.80 -23.82
C HIS A 16 28.76 10.09 -23.95
N HIS A 17 28.81 8.81 -23.58
CA HIS A 17 30.03 7.97 -23.52
C HIS A 17 31.11 8.40 -22.51
N GLN A 18 30.83 9.34 -21.61
CA GLN A 18 31.72 9.77 -20.53
C GLN A 18 31.18 9.36 -19.15
N LEU A 19 32.06 8.89 -18.26
CA LEU A 19 31.73 8.65 -16.86
C LEU A 19 31.92 9.92 -16.03
N HIS A 20 30.83 10.46 -15.50
CA HIS A 20 30.86 11.51 -14.48
C HIS A 20 30.79 10.88 -13.08
N VAL A 21 31.67 11.34 -12.18
CA VAL A 21 31.67 10.95 -10.77
C VAL A 21 31.41 12.17 -9.90
N SER A 22 30.35 12.13 -9.08
CA SER A 22 29.98 13.20 -8.15
C SER A 22 29.77 12.66 -6.73
N SER A 23 29.75 13.52 -5.71
CA SER A 23 29.40 13.09 -4.35
C SER A 23 27.87 13.02 -4.21
N ALA A 24 27.36 11.91 -3.66
CA ALA A 24 25.94 11.72 -3.45
C ALA A 24 25.44 12.56 -2.26
N ALA A 25 24.27 13.17 -2.38
CA ALA A 25 23.59 13.84 -1.27
C ALA A 25 22.72 12.83 -0.51
N VAL A 26 23.15 12.44 0.69
CA VAL A 26 22.47 11.44 1.52
C VAL A 26 21.47 12.11 2.48
N ARG A 27 20.21 11.68 2.48
CA ARG A 27 19.15 12.16 3.39
C ARG A 27 18.58 11.00 4.19
N ILE A 28 19.06 10.83 5.43
CA ILE A 28 18.58 9.75 6.32
C ILE A 28 17.16 10.08 6.82
N HIS A 29 16.24 9.12 6.72
CA HIS A 29 14.87 9.25 7.22
C HIS A 29 14.82 8.97 8.73
N GLY A 30 14.12 9.82 9.48
CA GLY A 30 14.05 9.74 10.95
C GLY A 30 13.02 8.75 11.51
N ASP A 31 12.21 8.10 10.67
CA ASP A 31 11.07 7.27 11.08
C ASP A 31 11.38 5.77 11.04
N HIS A 32 12.42 5.35 11.76
CA HIS A 32 12.81 3.95 11.90
C HIS A 32 12.04 3.19 13.02
N PHE A 33 11.02 3.80 13.64
CA PHE A 33 10.17 3.17 14.69
C PHE A 33 10.94 2.51 15.85
N ARG A 34 12.13 3.04 16.21
CA ARG A 34 13.09 2.49 17.20
C ARG A 34 13.77 1.17 16.79
N PHE A 35 13.62 0.72 15.55
CA PHE A 35 14.42 -0.37 14.98
C PHE A 35 15.83 0.10 14.62
N ARG A 36 16.73 -0.83 14.26
CA ARG A 36 18.16 -0.57 14.07
C ARG A 36 18.46 0.30 12.84
N PHE A 37 17.73 0.09 11.75
CA PHE A 37 17.90 0.79 10.48
C PHE A 37 16.61 1.49 10.04
N GLY A 38 16.78 2.54 9.24
CA GLY A 38 15.71 3.25 8.52
C GLY A 38 16.09 3.42 7.05
N THR A 39 15.20 4.04 6.28
CA THR A 39 15.45 4.45 4.89
C THR A 39 16.36 5.68 4.80
N ALA A 40 16.95 5.89 3.62
CA ALA A 40 17.67 7.12 3.30
C ALA A 40 17.61 7.38 1.79
N ASP A 41 17.46 8.64 1.37
CA ASP A 41 17.60 9.02 -0.03
C ASP A 41 19.09 9.12 -0.37
N ILE A 42 19.52 8.50 -1.46
CA ILE A 42 20.86 8.66 -2.03
C ILE A 42 20.68 9.43 -3.34
N LEU A 43 20.73 10.76 -3.24
CA LEU A 43 20.42 11.64 -4.37
C LEU A 43 21.67 11.95 -5.18
N CYS A 44 21.66 11.54 -6.45
CA CYS A 44 22.72 11.85 -7.40
C CYS A 44 22.41 13.14 -8.16
N PRO A 45 23.23 14.20 -8.05
CA PRO A 45 23.08 15.37 -8.91
C PRO A 45 23.44 14.98 -10.35
N VAL A 46 22.44 15.09 -11.23
CA VAL A 46 22.58 14.78 -12.66
C VAL A 46 23.33 15.93 -13.36
N PRO A 47 24.41 15.67 -14.12
CA PRO A 47 25.12 16.70 -14.87
C PRO A 47 24.23 17.35 -15.94
N SER A 48 24.44 18.66 -16.16
CA SER A 48 23.79 19.40 -17.25
C SER A 48 23.99 18.69 -18.60
N GLY A 49 22.89 18.37 -19.29
CA GLY A 49 22.91 17.65 -20.56
C GLY A 49 22.81 16.12 -20.47
N CYS A 50 22.70 15.52 -19.27
CA CYS A 50 22.58 14.07 -19.08
C CYS A 50 21.14 13.66 -18.69
N GLU A 51 20.19 13.71 -19.63
CA GLU A 51 18.76 13.62 -19.29
C GLU A 51 18.29 12.23 -18.79
N THR A 52 18.99 11.15 -19.13
CA THR A 52 18.61 9.76 -18.77
C THR A 52 19.81 8.86 -18.41
N PRO A 53 20.09 8.62 -17.12
CA PRO A 53 21.07 7.62 -16.68
C PRO A 53 20.61 6.18 -16.96
N ALA A 54 21.50 5.33 -17.47
CA ALA A 54 21.11 4.03 -18.05
C ALA A 54 20.69 2.93 -17.06
N TYR A 55 21.32 2.80 -15.88
CA TYR A 55 21.10 1.66 -14.97
C TYR A 55 21.27 2.01 -13.48
N VAL A 56 20.35 1.52 -12.62
CA VAL A 56 20.42 1.49 -11.14
C VAL A 56 19.63 0.27 -10.62
N ALA A 57 20.08 -0.45 -9.58
CA ALA A 57 19.37 -1.63 -9.03
C ALA A 57 19.63 -1.94 -7.54
N VAL A 58 18.56 -2.25 -6.76
CA VAL A 58 18.54 -2.81 -5.38
C VAL A 58 17.22 -3.62 -5.16
N THR A 59 17.18 -4.68 -4.32
CA THR A 59 16.03 -5.65 -4.24
C THR A 59 15.76 -6.34 -2.86
N ALA A 60 14.73 -5.96 -2.06
CA ALA A 60 14.56 -6.46 -0.65
C ALA A 60 13.23 -6.07 0.15
N ALA A 61 12.56 -6.76 1.15
CA ALA A 61 11.50 -7.84 1.33
C ALA A 61 10.33 -7.47 2.28
N ALA A 62 9.17 -8.17 2.15
CA ALA A 62 8.04 -8.19 3.10
C ALA A 62 6.59 -8.08 2.55
N SER A 63 5.79 -9.16 2.44
CA SER A 63 4.31 -9.11 2.59
C SER A 63 3.67 -10.50 2.82
N LYS A 64 2.47 -10.54 3.42
CA LYS A 64 1.61 -11.73 3.63
C LYS A 64 0.13 -11.38 3.37
N ASN A 65 -0.58 -12.22 2.61
CA ASN A 65 -2.03 -12.12 2.42
C ASN A 65 -2.68 -13.52 2.35
N LYS A 66 -4.02 -13.59 2.41
CA LYS A 66 -4.84 -14.80 2.14
C LYS A 66 -5.58 -14.65 0.81
N GLY A 67 -5.86 -15.76 0.13
CA GLY A 67 -6.41 -15.78 -1.24
C GLY A 67 -7.73 -15.01 -1.41
N ARG A 68 -8.76 -15.36 -0.62
CA ARG A 68 -10.10 -14.74 -0.74
C ARG A 68 -10.07 -13.24 -0.44
N ASN A 69 -9.25 -12.79 0.52
CA ASN A 69 -9.09 -11.36 0.82
C ASN A 69 -8.50 -10.63 -0.39
N LEU A 70 -7.40 -11.14 -0.95
CA LEU A 70 -6.70 -10.50 -2.06
C LEU A 70 -7.59 -10.33 -3.30
N VAL A 71 -8.41 -11.34 -3.65
CA VAL A 71 -9.36 -11.23 -4.76
C VAL A 71 -10.41 -10.13 -4.51
N GLN A 72 -11.06 -10.12 -3.34
CA GLN A 72 -12.05 -9.10 -2.99
C GLN A 72 -11.46 -7.68 -3.01
N SER A 73 -10.24 -7.50 -2.49
CA SER A 73 -9.58 -6.20 -2.46
C SER A 73 -9.14 -5.72 -3.85
N LEU A 74 -8.67 -6.60 -4.72
CA LEU A 74 -8.28 -6.23 -6.09
C LEU A 74 -9.51 -5.87 -6.95
N GLU A 75 -10.59 -6.64 -6.88
CA GLU A 75 -11.86 -6.28 -7.53
C GLU A 75 -12.45 -4.97 -6.98
N MET A 76 -12.42 -4.75 -5.66
CA MET A 76 -12.83 -3.47 -5.07
C MET A 76 -11.96 -2.30 -5.55
N LEU A 77 -10.64 -2.47 -5.69
CA LEU A 77 -9.77 -1.42 -6.22
C LEU A 77 -10.07 -1.12 -7.70
N GLN A 78 -10.32 -2.14 -8.51
CA GLN A 78 -10.72 -1.97 -9.91
C GLN A 78 -12.09 -1.26 -10.03
N LEU A 79 -13.08 -1.62 -9.21
CA LEU A 79 -14.36 -0.91 -9.09
C LEU A 79 -14.19 0.55 -8.61
N LEU A 80 -13.20 0.83 -7.76
CA LEU A 80 -12.83 2.19 -7.34
C LEU A 80 -12.03 2.97 -8.41
N GLY A 81 -11.81 2.41 -9.59
CA GLY A 81 -11.14 3.06 -10.71
C GLY A 81 -9.61 3.01 -10.66
N VAL A 82 -9.03 2.10 -9.87
CA VAL A 82 -7.57 1.88 -9.84
C VAL A 82 -7.16 1.09 -11.09
N SER A 83 -6.29 1.69 -11.91
CA SER A 83 -5.77 1.09 -13.15
C SER A 83 -4.51 0.24 -12.97
N ARG A 84 -3.87 0.27 -11.78
CA ARG A 84 -2.65 -0.48 -11.46
C ARG A 84 -2.50 -0.67 -9.95
N VAL A 85 -2.13 -1.86 -9.53
CA VAL A 85 -1.73 -2.20 -8.15
C VAL A 85 -0.29 -2.71 -8.17
N VAL A 86 0.53 -2.34 -7.19
CA VAL A 86 1.92 -2.81 -7.06
C VAL A 86 2.04 -3.63 -5.78
N VAL A 87 2.43 -4.90 -5.89
CA VAL A 87 2.46 -5.86 -4.77
C VAL A 87 3.89 -6.28 -4.44
N TYR A 88 4.34 -5.94 -3.24
CA TYR A 88 5.68 -6.21 -2.74
C TYR A 88 5.75 -7.62 -2.08
N LYS A 89 6.10 -8.64 -2.87
CA LYS A 89 5.96 -10.06 -2.48
C LYS A 89 7.25 -10.65 -1.89
N THR A 90 7.19 -11.19 -0.66
CA THR A 90 8.15 -12.22 -0.20
C THR A 90 7.74 -13.61 -0.65
N ASN A 91 6.59 -14.03 -0.15
CA ASN A 91 6.16 -15.41 -0.09
C ASN A 91 4.66 -15.43 0.22
N CYS A 92 3.98 -16.48 -0.24
CA CYS A 92 2.54 -16.61 -0.11
C CYS A 92 2.16 -18.09 -0.25
N SER A 93 0.88 -18.44 -0.07
CA SER A 93 0.41 -19.79 -0.45
C SER A 93 0.34 -19.92 -1.97
N ALA A 94 0.29 -21.16 -2.47
CA ALA A 94 0.07 -21.41 -3.90
C ALA A 94 -1.20 -20.73 -4.42
N ASP A 95 -2.26 -20.62 -3.60
CA ASP A 95 -3.50 -19.93 -3.97
C ASP A 95 -3.29 -18.43 -4.20
N VAL A 96 -2.54 -17.78 -3.30
CA VAL A 96 -2.21 -16.35 -3.44
C VAL A 96 -1.25 -16.13 -4.60
N GLN A 97 -0.37 -17.09 -4.90
CA GLN A 97 0.46 -17.06 -6.10
C GLN A 97 -0.41 -17.12 -7.37
N ARG A 98 -1.33 -18.10 -7.48
CA ARG A 98 -2.30 -18.21 -8.58
C ARG A 98 -3.10 -16.93 -8.79
N VAL A 99 -3.58 -16.31 -7.71
CA VAL A 99 -4.31 -15.03 -7.75
C VAL A 99 -3.42 -13.89 -8.25
N LEU A 100 -2.19 -13.75 -7.73
CA LEU A 100 -1.28 -12.68 -8.16
C LEU A 100 -0.90 -12.81 -9.63
N ASP A 101 -0.60 -14.02 -10.09
CA ASP A 101 -0.15 -14.27 -11.46
C ASP A 101 -1.30 -13.98 -12.45
N HIS A 102 -2.52 -14.42 -12.14
CA HIS A 102 -3.74 -14.11 -12.90
C HIS A 102 -4.01 -12.59 -13.06
N TYR A 103 -3.82 -11.79 -12.01
CA TYR A 103 -3.96 -10.33 -12.13
C TYR A 103 -2.75 -9.64 -12.77
N SER A 104 -1.58 -10.29 -12.79
CA SER A 104 -0.41 -9.82 -13.55
C SER A 104 -0.58 -10.07 -15.05
N GLU A 105 -1.13 -11.22 -15.45
CA GLU A 105 -1.51 -11.52 -16.84
C GLU A 105 -2.60 -10.57 -17.36
N LYS A 106 -3.59 -10.22 -16.51
CA LYS A 106 -4.58 -9.16 -16.78
C LYS A 106 -3.99 -7.74 -16.77
N GLY A 107 -2.71 -7.55 -16.47
CA GLY A 107 -2.02 -6.26 -16.45
C GLY A 107 -2.39 -5.32 -15.28
N LEU A 108 -3.25 -5.75 -14.35
CA LEU A 108 -3.67 -4.95 -13.19
C LEU A 108 -2.58 -4.92 -12.11
N VAL A 109 -1.90 -6.05 -11.87
CA VAL A 109 -0.95 -6.21 -10.76
C VAL A 109 0.49 -6.31 -11.24
N GLU A 110 1.35 -5.45 -10.70
CA GLU A 110 2.81 -5.54 -10.81
C GLU A 110 3.39 -6.16 -9.54
N VAL A 111 3.83 -7.42 -9.60
CA VAL A 111 4.49 -8.08 -8.47
C VAL A 111 5.97 -7.70 -8.44
N ILE A 112 6.40 -6.98 -7.40
CA ILE A 112 7.80 -6.69 -7.12
C ILE A 112 8.38 -7.78 -6.22
N PRO A 113 9.40 -8.56 -6.67
CA PRO A 113 10.09 -9.52 -5.81
C PRO A 113 10.85 -8.80 -4.71
N TRP A 114 10.60 -9.20 -3.47
CA TRP A 114 11.01 -8.45 -2.30
C TRP A 114 11.79 -9.44 -1.37
N SER A 115 13.11 -9.22 -1.18
CA SER A 115 14.10 -10.18 -0.55
C SER A 115 14.93 -9.79 0.73
N LEU A 116 14.71 -8.67 1.46
CA LEU A 116 15.36 -8.20 2.71
C LEU A 116 15.59 -9.32 3.75
N SER A 117 14.65 -10.24 3.93
CA SER A 117 14.75 -11.29 4.95
C SER A 117 15.87 -12.31 4.67
N LYS A 118 16.52 -12.24 3.51
CA LYS A 118 17.78 -12.95 3.20
C LYS A 118 19.03 -12.23 3.71
N TYR A 119 18.93 -10.94 4.04
CA TYR A 119 20.05 -10.04 4.34
C TYR A 119 19.96 -9.34 5.72
N LEU A 120 18.75 -9.15 6.24
CA LEU A 120 18.46 -8.41 7.48
C LEU A 120 17.34 -9.10 8.27
N ASN A 121 17.40 -9.05 9.61
CA ASN A 121 16.37 -9.60 10.48
C ASN A 121 15.12 -8.70 10.49
N VAL A 122 14.19 -8.88 9.54
CA VAL A 122 12.97 -8.08 9.44
C VAL A 122 11.97 -8.42 10.54
N SER A 123 11.52 -7.41 11.28
CA SER A 123 10.55 -7.58 12.36
C SER A 123 9.17 -7.99 11.84
N ARG A 124 8.43 -8.77 12.63
CA ARG A 124 7.05 -9.20 12.36
C ARG A 124 5.99 -8.41 13.14
N LYS A 125 6.38 -7.32 13.83
CA LYS A 125 5.49 -6.41 14.57
C LYS A 125 5.92 -4.95 14.40
N ALA A 126 5.04 -4.03 14.80
CA ALA A 126 5.30 -2.58 14.77
C ALA A 126 6.25 -2.09 15.89
N SER A 127 6.61 -2.96 16.84
CA SER A 127 7.47 -2.64 18.00
C SER A 127 8.64 -3.62 18.10
N PRO A 128 9.88 -3.14 18.32
CA PRO A 128 11.04 -4.00 18.53
C PRO A 128 10.99 -4.76 19.87
N GLN A 129 10.15 -4.33 20.82
CA GLN A 129 9.87 -5.06 22.06
C GLN A 129 8.98 -6.30 21.81
N GLN A 130 8.05 -6.22 20.83
CA GLN A 130 7.14 -7.32 20.47
C GLN A 130 7.74 -8.29 19.44
N SER A 131 8.64 -7.80 18.59
CA SER A 131 9.43 -8.60 17.65
C SER A 131 10.75 -7.86 17.39
N PRO A 132 11.84 -8.22 18.07
CA PRO A 132 13.17 -7.68 17.78
C PRO A 132 13.53 -7.85 16.30
N GLY A 133 14.34 -6.93 15.78
CA GLY A 133 14.76 -6.96 14.38
C GLY A 133 15.62 -5.74 14.00
N ASP A 134 16.25 -5.85 12.84
CA ASP A 134 17.03 -4.80 12.21
C ASP A 134 16.13 -3.73 11.55
N LEU A 135 14.99 -4.15 10.98
CA LEU A 135 14.04 -3.29 10.28
C LEU A 135 12.60 -3.42 10.79
N HIS A 136 11.87 -2.30 10.75
CA HIS A 136 10.46 -2.20 11.13
C HIS A 136 9.56 -3.06 10.23
N TYR A 137 8.62 -3.78 10.87
CA TYR A 137 7.45 -4.47 10.29
C TYR A 137 7.56 -4.80 8.81
N PHE A 138 8.15 -5.96 8.52
CA PHE A 138 8.28 -6.49 7.16
C PHE A 138 8.93 -5.51 6.16
N GLY A 139 9.81 -4.61 6.58
CA GLY A 139 10.47 -3.67 5.66
C GLY A 139 9.49 -2.74 4.92
N GLN A 140 8.31 -2.48 5.50
CA GLN A 140 7.27 -1.69 4.82
C GLN A 140 7.73 -0.29 4.41
N ILE A 141 8.59 0.37 5.19
CA ILE A 141 9.02 1.76 4.91
C ILE A 141 9.89 1.82 3.64
N PRO A 142 10.93 0.97 3.46
CA PRO A 142 11.57 0.77 2.16
C PRO A 142 10.58 0.49 1.01
N ALA A 143 9.53 -0.31 1.24
CA ALA A 143 8.58 -0.69 0.19
C ALA A 143 7.72 0.49 -0.28
N LEU A 144 7.23 1.29 0.68
CA LEU A 144 6.43 2.48 0.41
C LEU A 144 7.24 3.55 -0.35
N ASN A 145 8.54 3.69 -0.04
CA ASN A 145 9.43 4.63 -0.74
C ASN A 145 9.84 4.12 -2.14
N ASP A 146 10.17 2.84 -2.30
CA ASP A 146 10.43 2.24 -3.62
C ASP A 146 9.18 2.32 -4.52
N CYS A 147 7.98 2.11 -3.97
CA CYS A 147 6.70 2.25 -4.68
C CYS A 147 6.46 3.70 -5.15
N LEU A 148 6.72 4.67 -4.25
CA LEU A 148 6.67 6.10 -4.55
C LEU A 148 7.59 6.45 -5.72
N TYR A 149 8.86 6.02 -5.67
CA TYR A 149 9.84 6.32 -6.73
C TYR A 149 9.51 5.67 -8.07
N ARG A 150 9.18 4.36 -8.09
CA ARG A 150 8.73 3.67 -9.32
C ARG A 150 7.52 4.35 -9.95
N SER A 151 6.65 4.93 -9.12
CA SER A 151 5.42 5.57 -9.58
C SER A 151 5.60 7.01 -10.08
N MET A 152 6.71 7.71 -9.76
CA MET A 152 6.89 9.14 -10.06
C MET A 152 6.56 9.54 -11.51
N TYR A 153 6.92 8.70 -12.48
CA TYR A 153 6.70 8.97 -13.91
C TYR A 153 5.71 7.99 -14.56
N ARG A 154 5.08 7.10 -13.77
CA ARG A 154 4.13 6.07 -14.23
C ARG A 154 2.69 6.33 -13.76
N SER A 155 2.51 7.05 -12.65
CA SER A 155 1.21 7.24 -11.99
C SER A 155 0.99 8.71 -11.61
N ARG A 156 -0.19 9.27 -11.93
CA ARG A 156 -0.53 10.65 -11.52
C ARG A 156 -0.80 10.78 -10.02
N TYR A 157 -1.32 9.71 -9.40
CA TYR A 157 -1.48 9.58 -7.96
C TYR A 157 -1.11 8.16 -7.52
N VAL A 158 -0.66 8.01 -6.28
CA VAL A 158 -0.38 6.73 -5.62
C VAL A 158 -1.13 6.70 -4.30
N ALA A 159 -1.91 5.64 -4.08
CA ALA A 159 -2.49 5.33 -2.78
C ALA A 159 -1.51 4.42 -2.01
N LEU A 160 -1.28 4.72 -0.74
CA LEU A 160 -0.41 3.96 0.15
C LEU A 160 -1.25 3.42 1.31
N HIS A 161 -1.65 2.14 1.18
CA HIS A 161 -2.51 1.43 2.13
C HIS A 161 -2.23 -0.09 2.10
N ASP A 162 -2.72 -0.78 3.13
CA ASP A 162 -2.65 -2.23 3.24
C ASP A 162 -3.84 -2.91 2.52
N PRO A 163 -3.76 -4.21 2.14
CA PRO A 163 -4.80 -4.85 1.33
C PRO A 163 -6.14 -5.07 2.04
N ASP A 164 -6.19 -4.98 3.38
CA ASP A 164 -7.41 -5.02 4.21
C ASP A 164 -8.00 -3.63 4.50
N GLU A 165 -7.54 -2.59 3.79
CA GLU A 165 -7.97 -1.20 3.94
C GLU A 165 -8.51 -0.63 2.62
N LEU A 166 -9.63 0.11 2.69
CA LEU A 166 -10.28 0.70 1.50
C LEU A 166 -10.48 2.22 1.64
N ILE A 167 -9.95 2.99 0.70
CA ILE A 167 -10.16 4.45 0.62
C ILE A 167 -11.43 4.72 -0.22
N LEU A 168 -12.57 4.94 0.44
CA LEU A 168 -13.88 5.12 -0.19
C LEU A 168 -14.35 6.59 -0.22
N PRO A 169 -15.14 7.04 -1.22
CA PRO A 169 -15.66 6.31 -2.39
C PRO A 169 -14.86 6.55 -3.69
N GLN A 170 -15.24 5.88 -4.79
CA GLN A 170 -14.70 6.05 -6.14
C GLN A 170 -14.56 7.51 -6.61
N THR A 171 -15.55 8.36 -6.29
CA THR A 171 -15.60 9.78 -6.71
C THR A 171 -14.68 10.71 -5.92
N LEU A 172 -13.95 10.20 -4.92
CA LEU A 172 -13.17 10.99 -3.96
C LEU A 172 -12.05 11.80 -4.62
N LEU A 173 -11.23 11.20 -5.48
CA LEU A 173 -10.07 11.89 -6.07
C LEU A 173 -10.47 13.08 -6.97
N PRO A 174 -11.46 12.98 -7.89
CA PRO A 174 -12.00 14.14 -8.59
C PRO A 174 -12.47 15.27 -7.66
N LEU A 175 -13.18 14.93 -6.57
CA LEU A 175 -13.70 15.90 -5.60
C LEU A 175 -12.57 16.58 -4.81
N LEU A 176 -11.56 15.83 -4.36
CA LEU A 176 -10.39 16.38 -3.66
C LEU A 176 -9.57 17.32 -4.54
N LYS A 177 -9.36 16.96 -5.81
CA LYS A 177 -8.68 17.82 -6.79
C LYS A 177 -9.45 19.13 -7.01
N LYS A 178 -10.79 19.07 -7.13
CA LYS A 178 -11.65 20.25 -7.28
C LYS A 178 -11.65 21.15 -6.03
N LYS A 179 -11.60 20.56 -4.82
CA LYS A 179 -11.70 21.29 -3.55
C LYS A 179 -10.37 21.84 -3.01
N TYR A 180 -9.25 21.18 -3.29
CA TYR A 180 -7.95 21.46 -2.64
C TYR A 180 -6.77 21.65 -3.61
N GLY A 181 -7.01 21.55 -4.92
CA GLY A 181 -5.98 21.56 -5.97
C GLY A 181 -5.33 20.19 -6.17
N ALA A 182 -4.76 19.98 -7.36
CA ALA A 182 -4.24 18.68 -7.80
C ALA A 182 -2.94 18.27 -7.11
N ASP A 183 -2.03 19.21 -6.85
CA ASP A 183 -0.68 18.95 -6.34
C ASP A 183 -0.63 19.09 -4.82
N ARG A 184 -1.31 18.12 -4.18
CA ARG A 184 -1.40 17.93 -2.73
C ARG A 184 -1.18 16.46 -2.40
N CYS A 185 -0.67 16.20 -1.21
CA CYS A 185 -0.91 14.95 -0.50
C CYS A 185 -2.24 15.06 0.27
N TYR A 186 -3.05 14.02 0.22
CA TYR A 186 -4.27 13.88 1.00
C TYR A 186 -4.07 12.80 2.05
N SER A 187 -4.39 13.10 3.30
CA SER A 187 -4.35 12.17 4.42
C SER A 187 -5.76 11.81 4.85
N PHE A 188 -6.05 10.52 4.87
CA PHE A 188 -7.30 9.97 5.35
C PHE A 188 -7.05 9.33 6.72
N GLU A 189 -8.06 9.37 7.57
CA GLU A 189 -8.16 8.37 8.63
C GLU A 189 -8.09 6.97 8.01
N ASN A 190 -7.46 6.02 8.70
CA ASN A 190 -7.50 4.64 8.27
C ASN A 190 -8.96 4.14 8.14
N ASN A 191 -9.18 3.16 7.27
CA ASN A 191 -10.45 2.46 7.12
C ASN A 191 -10.23 0.96 7.31
N TRP A 192 -9.57 0.62 8.42
CA TRP A 192 -9.36 -0.76 8.83
C TRP A 192 -10.72 -1.41 9.09
N ILE A 193 -10.94 -2.54 8.43
CA ILE A 193 -12.14 -3.37 8.59
C ILE A 193 -11.73 -4.50 9.54
N PRO A 194 -12.16 -4.49 10.82
CA PRO A 194 -11.82 -5.55 11.77
C PRO A 194 -12.37 -6.88 11.27
N MET A 195 -11.48 -7.86 11.12
CA MET A 195 -11.78 -9.21 10.64
C MET A 195 -12.10 -10.17 11.80
N GLU A 196 -12.01 -9.68 13.04
CA GLU A 196 -12.18 -10.43 14.28
C GLU A 196 -13.65 -10.62 14.69
N PHE A 197 -14.58 -9.83 14.13
CA PHE A 197 -16.01 -9.92 14.43
C PHE A 197 -16.88 -9.59 13.22
N GLU A 198 -18.07 -10.17 13.17
CA GLU A 198 -19.14 -9.85 12.22
C GLU A 198 -20.35 -9.33 13.01
N LEU A 199 -21.06 -8.33 12.45
CA LEU A 199 -22.29 -7.79 13.02
C LEU A 199 -23.34 -7.64 11.92
N PRO A 200 -24.61 -8.03 12.15
CA PRO A 200 -25.64 -7.94 11.14
C PRO A 200 -25.95 -6.46 10.82
N PRO A 201 -26.19 -6.11 9.53
CA PRO A 201 -26.54 -4.76 9.16
C PRO A 201 -27.90 -4.32 9.75
N PRO A 202 -28.11 -3.02 9.99
CA PRO A 202 -29.37 -2.51 10.52
C PRO A 202 -30.49 -2.64 9.47
N LYS A 203 -31.68 -3.07 9.91
CA LYS A 203 -32.88 -3.16 9.06
C LYS A 203 -33.17 -1.81 8.39
N PRO A 204 -33.58 -1.78 7.10
CA PRO A 204 -33.97 -2.91 6.26
C PRO A 204 -32.80 -3.58 5.49
N SER A 205 -31.54 -3.19 5.72
CA SER A 205 -30.40 -3.83 5.04
C SER A 205 -30.23 -5.29 5.50
N ALA A 206 -29.78 -6.14 4.59
CA ALA A 206 -29.44 -7.55 4.83
C ALA A 206 -28.10 -7.88 4.16
N LEU A 207 -27.43 -8.94 4.62
CA LEU A 207 -26.24 -9.47 3.95
C LEU A 207 -26.67 -10.26 2.69
N PRO A 208 -25.94 -10.14 1.55
CA PRO A 208 -26.11 -11.05 0.43
C PRO A 208 -25.77 -12.49 0.85
N ALA A 209 -26.51 -13.47 0.33
CA ALA A 209 -26.13 -14.88 0.45
C ALA A 209 -24.91 -15.16 -0.45
N VAL A 210 -23.83 -15.71 0.13
CA VAL A 210 -22.57 -16.01 -0.59
C VAL A 210 -21.99 -17.36 -0.14
N ASP A 211 -22.88 -18.33 0.01
CA ASP A 211 -22.63 -19.63 0.66
C ASP A 211 -21.47 -20.41 0.01
N GLN A 212 -21.33 -20.25 -1.32
CA GLN A 212 -20.25 -20.83 -2.13
C GLN A 212 -18.83 -20.48 -1.63
N TRP A 213 -18.63 -19.40 -0.87
CA TRP A 213 -17.29 -19.01 -0.38
C TRP A 213 -16.83 -19.78 0.86
N GLN A 214 -17.68 -20.52 1.58
CA GLN A 214 -17.38 -21.06 2.91
C GLN A 214 -16.01 -21.77 3.01
N ASN A 215 -15.66 -22.60 2.02
CA ASN A 215 -14.43 -23.40 2.01
C ASN A 215 -13.17 -22.65 1.49
N VAL A 216 -13.28 -21.36 1.13
CA VAL A 216 -12.18 -20.59 0.51
C VAL A 216 -11.46 -19.70 1.53
N SER A 217 -10.13 -19.81 1.62
CA SER A 217 -9.33 -19.19 2.70
C SER A 217 -9.29 -17.65 2.68
N GLY A 218 -9.87 -17.03 3.72
CA GLY A 218 -9.88 -15.59 3.98
C GLY A 218 -11.05 -15.19 4.87
N VAL A 219 -11.61 -13.99 4.69
CA VAL A 219 -12.92 -13.53 5.23
C VAL A 219 -13.85 -13.07 4.10
N ASN A 220 -15.12 -12.78 4.38
CA ASN A 220 -16.03 -12.11 3.45
C ASN A 220 -16.11 -10.62 3.83
N ILE A 221 -15.53 -9.72 3.03
CA ILE A 221 -15.50 -8.29 3.39
C ILE A 221 -16.90 -7.66 3.44
N LEU A 222 -17.90 -8.25 2.76
CA LEU A 222 -19.28 -7.80 2.80
C LEU A 222 -20.00 -8.15 4.12
N ALA A 223 -19.45 -9.02 4.96
CA ALA A 223 -19.97 -9.31 6.30
C ALA A 223 -19.43 -8.32 7.36
N HIS A 224 -18.20 -7.83 7.18
CA HIS A 224 -17.54 -6.90 8.11
C HIS A 224 -17.91 -5.43 7.81
N LEU A 225 -19.18 -5.08 8.01
CA LEU A 225 -19.75 -3.76 7.66
C LEU A 225 -19.54 -2.66 8.72
N TYR A 226 -18.70 -2.88 9.72
CA TYR A 226 -18.51 -2.00 10.86
C TYR A 226 -17.02 -1.71 11.09
N ARG A 227 -16.67 -0.44 11.32
CA ARG A 227 -15.28 0.00 11.61
C ARG A 227 -15.14 0.67 12.98
N GLU A 228 -13.91 0.76 13.49
CA GLU A 228 -13.60 1.57 14.68
C GLU A 228 -14.06 3.05 14.51
N PRO A 229 -14.51 3.71 15.59
CA PRO A 229 -14.77 5.15 15.60
C PRO A 229 -13.49 5.98 15.55
N PHE A 230 -13.58 7.22 15.04
CA PHE A 230 -12.44 8.14 14.99
C PHE A 230 -12.02 8.60 16.39
N ILE A 231 -10.77 8.30 16.74
CA ILE A 231 -10.12 8.75 17.97
C ILE A 231 -9.12 9.88 17.62
N PRO A 232 -9.42 11.16 17.92
CA PRO A 232 -8.57 12.29 17.48
C PRO A 232 -7.11 12.24 17.95
N SER A 233 -6.83 11.64 19.11
CA SER A 233 -5.45 11.46 19.59
C SER A 233 -4.64 10.45 18.76
N ARG A 234 -5.29 9.51 18.06
CA ARG A 234 -4.66 8.54 17.16
C ARG A 234 -4.46 9.07 15.73
N ARG A 235 -4.93 10.28 15.40
CA ARG A 235 -4.89 10.89 14.04
C ARG A 235 -3.50 10.89 13.37
N LYS A 236 -2.42 11.00 14.15
CA LYS A 236 -1.01 10.96 13.66
C LYS A 236 -0.45 9.54 13.44
N HIS A 237 -1.19 8.51 13.85
CA HIS A 237 -0.75 7.11 13.90
C HIS A 237 -1.67 6.16 13.11
N ASN A 238 -2.94 6.54 12.89
CA ASN A 238 -3.91 5.73 12.14
C ASN A 238 -4.35 6.48 10.87
N ALA A 239 -3.39 6.76 9.97
CA ALA A 239 -3.65 7.48 8.73
C ALA A 239 -3.10 6.74 7.50
N LYS A 240 -3.71 6.99 6.34
CA LYS A 240 -3.33 6.46 5.02
C LYS A 240 -3.35 7.59 4.00
N ILE A 241 -2.60 7.44 2.90
CA ILE A 241 -2.19 8.58 2.07
C ILE A 241 -2.50 8.37 0.58
N LEU A 242 -2.97 9.42 -0.08
CA LEU A 242 -3.03 9.54 -1.54
C LEU A 242 -2.17 10.73 -1.97
N VAL A 243 -1.14 10.50 -2.78
CA VAL A 243 -0.15 11.52 -3.15
C VAL A 243 0.03 11.61 -4.66
N ASN A 244 0.29 12.82 -5.20
CA ASN A 244 0.99 12.93 -6.47
C ASN A 244 2.47 12.54 -6.20
N PRO A 245 3.00 11.45 -6.78
CA PRO A 245 4.36 10.98 -6.45
C PRO A 245 5.44 11.97 -6.92
N ARG A 246 5.18 12.82 -7.93
CA ARG A 246 6.09 13.90 -8.35
C ARG A 246 6.19 15.05 -7.36
N ALA A 247 5.26 15.11 -6.40
CA ALA A 247 5.19 16.15 -5.37
C ALA A 247 5.63 15.63 -3.98
N VAL A 248 6.16 14.41 -3.88
CA VAL A 248 6.55 13.77 -2.62
C VAL A 248 7.83 12.96 -2.83
N PHE A 249 8.87 13.23 -2.04
CA PHE A 249 10.17 12.56 -2.15
C PHE A 249 10.40 11.43 -1.15
N ALA A 250 9.70 11.43 -0.02
CA ALA A 250 9.88 10.43 1.03
C ALA A 250 8.57 10.22 1.82
N THR A 251 8.31 8.99 2.28
CA THR A 251 7.09 8.64 3.02
C THR A 251 7.34 7.70 4.18
N SER A 252 6.47 7.82 5.18
CA SER A 252 6.30 6.92 6.30
C SER A 252 5.03 6.08 6.11
N VAL A 253 4.74 5.21 7.08
CA VAL A 253 3.54 4.36 7.11
C VAL A 253 2.23 5.18 7.16
N HIS A 254 2.27 6.35 7.83
CA HIS A 254 1.07 7.16 8.11
C HIS A 254 1.17 8.64 7.72
N ARG A 255 2.29 9.07 7.12
CA ARG A 255 2.54 10.47 6.75
C ARG A 255 3.60 10.59 5.67
N VAL A 256 3.52 11.66 4.89
CA VAL A 256 4.63 12.11 4.05
C VAL A 256 5.75 12.68 4.92
N LEU A 257 7.00 12.46 4.52
CA LEU A 257 8.18 13.05 5.13
C LEU A 257 8.60 14.27 4.28
N GLN A 258 8.68 15.45 4.91
CA GLN A 258 9.03 16.72 4.24
C GLN A 258 8.17 17.04 2.98
N PRO A 259 6.83 17.05 3.06
CA PRO A 259 6.00 17.41 1.90
C PRO A 259 6.20 18.89 1.51
N PRO A 260 6.35 19.24 0.22
CA PRO A 260 6.57 20.62 -0.23
C PRO A 260 5.34 21.53 -0.07
N LYS A 261 4.17 20.95 0.17
CA LYS A 261 2.94 21.63 0.61
C LYS A 261 2.30 20.77 1.69
N SER A 262 1.76 21.37 2.75
CA SER A 262 1.08 20.63 3.82
C SER A 262 0.01 19.66 3.27
N CYS A 263 0.03 18.43 3.78
CA CYS A 263 -0.97 17.43 3.42
C CYS A 263 -2.33 17.82 3.99
N ILE A 264 -3.37 17.73 3.17
CA ILE A 264 -4.73 18.05 3.57
C ILE A 264 -5.32 16.82 4.26
N TRP A 265 -5.71 16.96 5.52
CA TRP A 265 -6.54 15.95 6.17
C TRP A 265 -7.95 16.00 5.57
N VAL A 266 -8.50 14.84 5.23
CA VAL A 266 -9.86 14.70 4.71
C VAL A 266 -10.77 14.30 5.86
N ASP A 267 -11.42 15.29 6.47
CA ASP A 267 -12.27 15.09 7.64
C ASP A 267 -13.51 14.23 7.34
N ARG A 268 -13.79 13.31 8.26
CA ARG A 268 -15.06 12.57 8.35
C ARG A 268 -15.97 13.23 9.40
N LYS A 269 -17.26 12.91 9.41
CA LYS A 269 -18.12 13.21 10.57
C LYS A 269 -17.59 12.41 11.79
N LEU A 270 -17.57 13.04 12.96
CA LEU A 270 -17.19 12.37 14.21
C LEU A 270 -18.38 11.61 14.80
N GLU A 271 -18.19 10.34 15.08
CA GLU A 271 -19.16 9.47 15.76
C GLU A 271 -18.44 8.65 16.84
N LYS A 272 -19.16 8.30 17.93
CA LYS A 272 -18.59 7.71 19.15
C LYS A 272 -18.73 6.17 19.25
N GLN A 273 -19.36 5.54 18.26
CA GLN A 273 -19.67 4.10 18.23
C GLN A 273 -19.12 3.48 16.93
N LEU A 274 -19.13 2.14 16.83
CA LEU A 274 -18.76 1.46 15.58
C LEU A 274 -19.59 1.99 14.41
N ILE A 275 -18.92 2.51 13.38
CA ILE A 275 -19.59 3.21 12.29
C ILE A 275 -19.98 2.18 11.22
N TYR A 276 -21.27 2.08 10.94
CA TYR A 276 -21.81 1.23 9.87
C TYR A 276 -21.43 1.78 8.49
N GLU A 277 -20.76 0.97 7.67
CA GLU A 277 -20.25 1.32 6.36
C GLU A 277 -21.04 0.62 5.24
N GLY A 278 -22.38 0.72 5.31
CA GLY A 278 -23.31 0.12 4.36
C GLY A 278 -23.12 0.53 2.90
N ARG A 279 -22.27 1.52 2.59
CA ARG A 279 -21.83 1.82 1.22
C ARG A 279 -21.12 0.64 0.57
N LEU A 280 -20.49 -0.25 1.35
CA LEU A 280 -19.84 -1.46 0.82
C LEU A 280 -20.86 -2.43 0.21
N LEU A 281 -22.06 -2.57 0.80
CA LEU A 281 -23.15 -3.38 0.22
C LEU A 281 -23.61 -2.84 -1.14
N GLY A 282 -23.47 -1.55 -1.43
CA GLY A 282 -23.78 -0.95 -2.73
C GLY A 282 -22.94 -1.49 -3.89
N TYR A 283 -21.78 -2.10 -3.61
CA TYR A 283 -20.93 -2.74 -4.63
C TYR A 283 -21.25 -4.24 -4.80
N SER A 284 -22.02 -4.86 -3.91
CA SER A 284 -22.21 -6.32 -3.83
C SER A 284 -22.65 -6.96 -5.14
N GLY A 285 -23.60 -6.36 -5.87
CA GLY A 285 -24.11 -6.87 -7.15
C GLY A 285 -23.08 -6.91 -8.29
N HIS A 286 -21.98 -6.15 -8.18
CA HIS A 286 -20.85 -6.22 -9.11
C HIS A 286 -19.68 -7.05 -8.53
N LEU A 287 -19.40 -6.88 -7.23
CA LEU A 287 -18.29 -7.54 -6.56
C LEU A 287 -18.47 -9.07 -6.47
N ILE A 288 -19.66 -9.55 -6.11
CA ILE A 288 -19.88 -10.99 -5.91
C ILE A 288 -19.70 -11.77 -7.22
N PRO A 289 -20.30 -11.39 -8.37
CA PRO A 289 -20.04 -12.04 -9.65
C PRO A 289 -18.56 -11.99 -10.09
N ALA A 290 -17.89 -10.85 -9.92
CA ALA A 290 -16.48 -10.69 -10.31
C ALA A 290 -15.54 -11.58 -9.46
N VAL A 291 -15.69 -11.55 -8.13
CA VAL A 291 -14.94 -12.42 -7.21
C VAL A 291 -15.22 -13.90 -7.49
N ASN A 292 -16.48 -14.28 -7.77
CA ASN A 292 -16.81 -15.66 -8.18
C ASN A 292 -16.10 -16.08 -9.46
N ALA A 293 -16.09 -15.22 -10.49
CA ALA A 293 -15.42 -15.50 -11.75
C ALA A 293 -13.90 -15.68 -11.57
N VAL A 294 -13.25 -14.81 -10.81
CA VAL A 294 -11.80 -14.92 -10.53
C VAL A 294 -11.49 -16.14 -9.66
N LEU A 295 -12.29 -16.44 -8.64
CA LEU A 295 -12.07 -17.63 -7.80
C LEU A 295 -12.24 -18.94 -8.60
N LYS A 296 -13.14 -19.00 -9.58
CA LYS A 296 -13.21 -20.12 -10.54
C LYS A 296 -11.98 -20.15 -11.47
N GLN A 297 -11.68 -19.03 -12.14
CA GLN A 297 -10.54 -18.91 -13.07
C GLN A 297 -9.17 -19.23 -12.43
N THR A 298 -9.03 -19.01 -11.12
CA THR A 298 -7.81 -19.32 -10.36
C THR A 298 -7.84 -20.70 -9.69
N GLY A 299 -8.95 -21.45 -9.79
CA GLY A 299 -9.12 -22.76 -9.16
C GLY A 299 -9.17 -22.73 -7.63
N LEU A 300 -9.71 -21.65 -7.05
CA LEU A 300 -10.06 -21.55 -5.62
C LEU A 300 -11.54 -21.89 -5.35
N LEU A 301 -12.39 -21.84 -6.37
CA LEU A 301 -13.72 -22.46 -6.40
C LEU A 301 -13.76 -23.52 -7.50
N PRO A 302 -14.57 -24.59 -7.35
CA PRO A 302 -14.85 -25.49 -8.46
C PRO A 302 -15.58 -24.74 -9.58
N GLU A 303 -15.35 -25.15 -10.82
CA GLU A 303 -16.24 -24.78 -11.90
C GLU A 303 -17.64 -25.35 -11.64
N SER A 304 -18.67 -24.65 -12.11
CA SER A 304 -20.05 -25.14 -12.02
C SER A 304 -20.25 -26.21 -13.08
N ALA A 305 -20.56 -27.42 -12.64
CA ALA A 305 -21.06 -28.52 -13.48
C ALA A 305 -22.41 -28.17 -14.12
#